data_AF-A0A657AJ76-F1
#
_entry.id   AF-A0A657AJ76-F1
#
_cell.length_a   1.000
_cell.length_b   1.000
_cell.length_c   1.000
_cell.angle_alpha   90.00
_cell.angle_beta   90.00
_cell.angle_gamma   90.00
#
_symmetry.space_group_name_H-M   'P 1'
#
loop_
_entity.id
_entity.type
_entity.pdbx_description
1 polymer ?
#
loop_
_entity_poly.entity_id
_entity_poly.type
_entity_poly.pdbx_seq_one_letter_code
_entity_poly.pdbx_strand_id
1 'polypeptide(L)'
;MFDRPDSGELAILVHIDFNSEKEREDPDEFKELVSSAGVETLAVITGSRDKPDARHFVGKGKLEEIQFELEHGEADVVLFNHALSPSQQRNLEAALECRIIDRTGIILDIFAQRARTHEGKLQVELAQLEYMSTRLIRGWTHLERQKGGIGLRGPGETQLESDRRLLRGRIKTITSRLEKVRKQRDQGRRARTRAEIPTVSLVGYTNAGKSTLFNRVTEADVYAADQLFATLDPTLRKLNLPDIGNAILVDTVGFIRHLPHKLVDAFRATLEETCNATLLLHVIDCHDEGRMDNIEQVEHVLKEIGADKVPTLKVYNKLDLLDGREPRIDRDEDGVPQRVW
;
A
#
# COMPACT_ATOMS: atom_id res chain seq x y z
N MET A 1 2.99 -1.75 -22.53
CA MET A 1 1.86 -0.84 -22.32
C MET A 1 1.23 -1.28 -21.02
N PHE A 2 1.04 -0.36 -20.08
CA PHE A 2 0.51 -0.68 -18.75
C PHE A 2 -1.01 -0.66 -18.88
N ASP A 3 -1.66 -1.81 -19.01
CA ASP A 3 -3.12 -1.85 -18.88
C ASP A 3 -3.41 -1.74 -17.40
N ARG A 4 -3.78 -0.54 -16.98
CA ARG A 4 -4.35 -0.28 -15.65
C ARG A 4 -5.82 -0.67 -15.72
N PRO A 5 -6.48 -1.00 -14.60
CA PRO A 5 -7.93 -0.95 -14.61
C PRO A 5 -8.32 0.50 -14.91
N ASP A 6 -9.08 0.72 -15.97
CA ASP A 6 -9.57 2.05 -16.32
C ASP A 6 -10.64 2.48 -15.29
N SER A 7 -10.74 3.78 -15.03
CA SER A 7 -11.75 4.31 -14.10
C SER A 7 -13.14 3.97 -14.62
N GLY A 8 -13.95 3.28 -13.80
CA GLY A 8 -15.28 2.80 -14.18
C GLY A 8 -15.34 1.34 -14.63
N GLU A 9 -14.26 0.57 -14.50
CA GLU A 9 -14.34 -0.89 -14.64
C GLU A 9 -15.23 -1.51 -13.56
N LEU A 10 -15.93 -2.57 -13.97
CA LEU A 10 -16.80 -3.35 -13.11
C LEU A 10 -16.07 -4.61 -12.63
N ALA A 11 -16.08 -4.85 -11.32
CA ALA A 11 -15.29 -5.92 -10.72
C ALA A 11 -16.10 -6.92 -9.90
N ILE A 12 -15.69 -8.19 -9.97
CA ILE A 12 -16.08 -9.23 -9.01
C ILE A 12 -14.98 -9.33 -7.97
N LEU A 13 -15.34 -9.19 -6.69
CA LEU A 13 -14.42 -9.31 -5.57
C LEU A 13 -14.48 -10.73 -5.04
N VAL A 14 -13.31 -11.33 -4.81
CA VAL A 14 -13.17 -12.67 -4.25
C VAL A 14 -12.41 -12.58 -2.93
N HIS A 15 -13.06 -13.01 -1.86
CA HIS A 15 -12.48 -13.06 -0.52
C HIS A 15 -12.62 -14.47 0.07
N ILE A 16 -11.52 -15.01 0.58
CA ILE A 16 -11.52 -16.31 1.26
C ILE A 16 -11.11 -16.12 2.72
N ASP A 17 -11.97 -16.54 3.63
CA ASP A 17 -11.70 -16.58 5.05
C ASP A 17 -10.86 -17.83 5.37
N PHE A 18 -9.66 -17.59 5.88
CA PHE A 18 -8.79 -18.63 6.43
C PHE A 18 -8.95 -18.72 7.94
N ASN A 19 -8.89 -19.94 8.49
CA ASN A 19 -9.02 -20.19 9.94
C ASN A 19 -7.87 -19.61 10.79
N SER A 20 -6.86 -19.00 10.17
CA SER A 20 -5.74 -18.35 10.86
C SER A 20 -6.06 -16.89 11.13
N GLU A 21 -6.11 -16.48 12.40
CA GLU A 21 -6.26 -15.06 12.80
C GLU A 21 -5.18 -14.15 12.19
N LYS A 22 -3.99 -14.70 11.90
CA LYS A 22 -2.88 -13.95 11.29
C LYS A 22 -3.04 -13.66 9.80
N GLU A 23 -3.97 -14.32 9.13
CA GLU A 23 -4.23 -14.17 7.69
C GLU A 23 -5.64 -13.61 7.44
N ARG A 24 -6.28 -13.09 8.49
CA ARG A 24 -7.64 -12.56 8.42
C ARG A 24 -7.61 -11.17 7.79
N GLU A 25 -7.88 -11.15 6.50
CA GLU A 25 -8.16 -9.94 5.74
C GLU A 25 -9.59 -9.47 5.99
N ASP A 26 -9.80 -8.15 5.99
CA ASP A 26 -11.13 -7.55 6.12
C ASP A 26 -11.72 -7.33 4.71
N PRO A 27 -12.86 -7.95 4.36
CA PRO A 27 -13.51 -7.74 3.07
C PRO A 27 -14.04 -6.30 2.90
N ASP A 28 -14.38 -5.60 3.98
CA ASP A 28 -14.88 -4.22 3.90
C ASP A 28 -13.73 -3.24 3.62
N GLU A 29 -12.56 -3.43 4.25
CA GLU A 29 -11.34 -2.70 3.89
C GLU A 29 -10.98 -2.92 2.40
N PHE A 30 -11.14 -4.13 1.88
CA PHE A 30 -10.86 -4.40 0.48
C PHE A 30 -11.84 -3.70 -0.46
N LYS A 31 -13.13 -3.62 -0.12
CA LYS A 31 -14.09 -2.82 -0.89
C LYS A 31 -13.69 -1.35 -0.91
N GLU A 32 -13.23 -0.81 0.22
CA GLU A 32 -12.71 0.56 0.28
C GLU A 32 -11.45 0.73 -0.59
N LEU A 33 -10.56 -0.26 -0.66
CA LEU A 33 -9.41 -0.25 -1.58
C LEU A 33 -9.86 -0.20 -3.04
N VAL A 34 -10.79 -1.07 -3.41
CA VAL A 34 -11.34 -1.15 -4.77
C VAL A 34 -12.03 0.16 -5.16
N SER A 35 -12.86 0.72 -4.29
CA SER A 35 -13.50 2.02 -4.49
C SER A 35 -12.47 3.15 -4.61
N SER A 36 -11.43 3.15 -3.78
CA SER A 36 -10.34 4.13 -3.81
C SER A 36 -9.50 4.09 -5.09
N ALA A 37 -9.50 2.95 -5.79
CA ALA A 37 -8.88 2.76 -7.10
C ALA A 37 -9.78 3.23 -8.26
N GLY A 38 -11.05 3.56 -7.99
CA GLY A 38 -12.03 3.97 -9.00
C GLY A 38 -12.68 2.79 -9.74
N VAL A 39 -12.70 1.61 -9.12
CA VAL A 39 -13.34 0.40 -9.64
C VAL A 39 -14.66 0.17 -8.89
N GLU A 40 -15.72 -0.19 -9.61
CA GLU A 40 -17.04 -0.44 -9.03
C GLU A 40 -17.23 -1.94 -8.75
N THR A 41 -17.72 -2.24 -7.55
CA THR A 41 -17.94 -3.63 -7.11
C THR A 41 -19.31 -4.11 -7.56
N LEU A 42 -19.35 -5.09 -8.46
CA LEU A 42 -20.60 -5.73 -8.90
C LEU A 42 -21.07 -6.81 -7.92
N ALA A 43 -20.15 -7.67 -7.52
CA ALA A 43 -20.44 -8.83 -6.69
C ALA A 43 -19.27 -9.13 -5.75
N VAL A 44 -19.59 -9.73 -4.60
CA VAL A 44 -18.59 -10.18 -3.63
C VAL A 44 -18.81 -11.67 -3.38
N ILE A 45 -17.87 -12.48 -3.87
CA ILE A 45 -17.84 -13.92 -3.68
C ILE A 45 -16.97 -14.21 -2.46
N THR A 46 -17.61 -14.70 -1.41
CA THR A 46 -16.92 -15.12 -0.19
C THR A 46 -16.87 -16.64 -0.05
N GLY A 47 -15.87 -17.17 0.66
CA GLY A 47 -15.78 -18.59 0.98
C GLY A 47 -14.87 -18.84 2.17
N SER A 48 -14.96 -20.01 2.79
CA SER A 48 -14.09 -20.39 3.90
C SER A 48 -13.26 -21.61 3.55
N ARG A 49 -11.98 -21.61 3.96
CA ARG A 49 -11.07 -22.75 3.76
C ARG A 49 -9.94 -22.74 4.78
N ASP A 50 -9.40 -23.92 5.08
CA ASP A 50 -8.22 -24.01 5.97
C ASP A 50 -6.93 -23.45 5.36
N LYS A 51 -6.72 -23.69 4.06
CA LYS A 51 -5.50 -23.30 3.32
C LYS A 51 -5.80 -23.00 1.86
N PRO A 52 -5.08 -22.06 1.22
CA PRO A 52 -5.28 -21.73 -0.19
C PRO A 52 -4.97 -22.92 -1.09
N ASP A 53 -5.74 -23.04 -2.18
CA ASP A 53 -5.47 -24.04 -3.21
C ASP A 53 -4.18 -23.71 -3.97
N ALA A 54 -3.31 -24.71 -4.14
CA ALA A 54 -2.01 -24.50 -4.79
C ALA A 54 -2.14 -24.07 -6.27
N ARG A 55 -3.24 -24.44 -6.94
CA ARG A 55 -3.45 -24.20 -8.36
C ARG A 55 -4.24 -22.92 -8.63
N HIS A 56 -5.37 -22.73 -7.96
CA HIS A 56 -6.28 -21.60 -8.24
C HIS A 56 -6.55 -20.69 -7.04
N PHE A 57 -5.89 -20.89 -5.90
CA PHE A 57 -6.17 -20.23 -4.61
C PHE A 57 -7.55 -20.60 -4.02
N VAL A 58 -8.60 -20.64 -4.84
CA VAL A 58 -9.95 -21.11 -4.53
C VAL A 58 -10.19 -22.57 -4.91
N GLY A 59 -11.22 -23.18 -4.33
CA GLY A 59 -11.66 -24.53 -4.71
C GLY A 59 -12.43 -24.56 -6.04
N LYS A 60 -12.62 -25.76 -6.60
CA LYS A 60 -13.31 -25.97 -7.89
C LYS A 60 -14.73 -25.39 -7.92
N GLY A 61 -15.52 -25.60 -6.87
CA GLY A 61 -16.89 -25.06 -6.80
C GLY A 61 -16.92 -23.53 -6.78
N LYS A 62 -15.99 -22.89 -6.05
CA LYS A 62 -15.86 -21.42 -6.06
C LYS A 62 -15.34 -20.88 -7.38
N LEU A 63 -14.47 -21.62 -8.06
CA LEU A 63 -14.02 -21.26 -9.41
C LEU A 63 -15.18 -21.28 -10.40
N GLU A 64 -16.06 -22.29 -10.32
CA GLU A 64 -17.28 -22.38 -11.13
C GLU A 64 -18.27 -21.26 -10.81
N GLU A 65 -18.41 -20.87 -9.53
CA GLU A 65 -19.22 -19.72 -9.10
C GLU A 65 -18.70 -18.39 -9.67
N ILE A 66 -17.38 -18.16 -9.62
CA ILE A 66 -16.76 -16.96 -10.21
C ILE A 66 -16.99 -16.94 -11.73
N GLN A 67 -16.82 -18.08 -12.40
CA GLN A 67 -17.06 -18.19 -13.83
C GLN A 67 -18.51 -17.90 -14.19
N PHE A 68 -19.46 -18.42 -13.41
CA PHE A 68 -20.88 -18.14 -13.61
C PHE A 68 -21.19 -16.64 -13.51
N GLU A 69 -20.68 -15.96 -12.49
CA GLU A 69 -20.85 -14.50 -12.33
C GLU A 69 -20.18 -13.70 -13.45
N LEU A 70 -19.03 -14.17 -13.98
CA LEU A 70 -18.39 -13.54 -15.15
C LEU A 70 -19.21 -13.70 -16.44
N GLU A 71 -19.84 -14.86 -16.66
CA GLU A 71 -20.63 -15.13 -17.86
C GLU A 71 -21.98 -14.40 -17.86
N HIS A 72 -22.53 -14.10 -16.68
CA HIS A 72 -23.85 -13.48 -16.52
C HIS A 72 -23.78 -12.00 -16.10
N GLY A 73 -22.63 -11.56 -15.59
CA GLY A 73 -22.36 -10.17 -15.24
C GLY A 73 -21.62 -9.41 -16.33
N GLU A 74 -21.49 -8.10 -16.14
CA GLU A 74 -20.72 -7.21 -17.02
C GLU A 74 -19.32 -6.93 -16.41
N ALA A 75 -18.76 -7.89 -15.68
CA ALA A 75 -17.49 -7.69 -14.96
C ALA A 75 -16.28 -7.75 -15.92
N ASP A 76 -15.46 -6.70 -15.90
CA ASP A 76 -14.24 -6.57 -16.69
C ASP A 76 -13.04 -7.28 -16.03
N VAL A 77 -13.07 -7.37 -14.69
CA VAL A 77 -11.93 -7.81 -13.89
C VAL A 77 -12.36 -8.59 -12.64
N VAL A 78 -11.58 -9.59 -12.25
CA VAL A 78 -11.74 -10.27 -10.94
C VAL A 78 -10.64 -9.82 -9.99
N LEU A 79 -11.05 -9.35 -8.82
CA LEU A 79 -10.18 -8.81 -7.79
C LEU A 79 -10.12 -9.77 -6.60
N PHE A 80 -8.93 -10.25 -6.27
CA PHE A 80 -8.71 -11.13 -5.11
C PHE A 80 -8.22 -10.33 -3.91
N ASN A 81 -8.93 -10.42 -2.78
CA ASN A 81 -8.54 -9.83 -1.49
C ASN A 81 -7.35 -10.55 -0.82
N HIS A 82 -6.45 -11.12 -1.60
CA HIS A 82 -5.35 -11.95 -1.12
C HIS A 82 -4.18 -11.83 -2.09
N ALA A 83 -2.95 -11.96 -1.61
CA ALA A 83 -1.79 -12.03 -2.49
C ALA A 83 -1.76 -13.37 -3.25
N LEU A 84 -1.71 -13.33 -4.57
CA LEU A 84 -1.68 -14.53 -5.41
C LEU A 84 -0.26 -14.86 -5.85
N SER A 85 0.15 -16.12 -5.84
CA SER A 85 1.39 -16.52 -6.50
C SER A 85 1.31 -16.30 -8.02
N PRO A 86 2.44 -16.06 -8.72
CA PRO A 86 2.45 -15.96 -10.18
C PRO A 86 1.91 -17.20 -10.91
N SER A 87 1.92 -18.38 -10.27
CA SER A 87 1.28 -19.59 -10.79
C SER A 87 -0.22 -19.58 -10.64
N GLN A 88 -0.74 -19.19 -9.47
CA GLN A 88 -2.18 -19.13 -9.21
C GLN A 88 -2.85 -18.12 -10.12
N GLN A 89 -2.32 -16.89 -10.22
CA GLN A 89 -2.89 -15.86 -11.08
C GLN A 89 -3.03 -16.33 -12.52
N ARG A 90 -1.98 -16.91 -13.11
CA ARG A 90 -2.03 -17.40 -14.49
C ARG A 90 -3.06 -18.51 -14.69
N ASN A 91 -3.14 -19.44 -13.74
CA ASN A 91 -4.09 -20.54 -13.84
C ASN A 91 -5.53 -20.02 -13.74
N LEU A 92 -5.76 -18.99 -12.92
CA LEU A 92 -7.05 -18.29 -12.83
C LEU A 92 -7.36 -17.55 -14.13
N GLU A 93 -6.44 -16.75 -14.66
CA GLU A 93 -6.60 -16.04 -15.94
C GLU A 93 -6.91 -17.02 -17.09
N ALA A 94 -6.22 -18.17 -17.13
CA ALA A 94 -6.46 -19.18 -18.15
C ALA A 94 -7.76 -19.97 -17.97
N ALA A 95 -8.29 -20.06 -16.75
CA ALA A 95 -9.53 -20.77 -16.46
C ALA A 95 -10.77 -19.89 -16.60
N LEU A 96 -10.65 -18.61 -16.27
CA LEU A 96 -11.74 -17.63 -16.26
C LEU A 96 -11.76 -16.76 -17.51
N GLU A 97 -10.71 -16.80 -18.34
CA GLU A 97 -10.54 -15.97 -19.54
C GLU A 97 -10.71 -14.46 -19.28
N CYS A 98 -10.48 -14.05 -18.04
CA CYS A 98 -10.66 -12.70 -17.52
C CYS A 98 -9.37 -12.22 -16.85
N ARG A 99 -9.20 -10.90 -16.78
CA ARG A 99 -8.08 -10.27 -16.08
C ARG A 99 -8.22 -10.51 -14.57
N ILE A 100 -7.13 -10.97 -13.94
CA ILE A 100 -7.08 -11.20 -12.50
C ILE A 100 -6.11 -10.23 -11.86
N ILE A 101 -6.56 -9.46 -10.88
CA ILE A 101 -5.71 -8.58 -10.08
C ILE A 101 -5.81 -9.02 -8.61
N ASP A 102 -4.66 -9.11 -7.95
CA ASP A 102 -4.60 -9.43 -6.53
C ASP A 102 -4.53 -8.16 -5.67
N ARG A 103 -4.63 -8.32 -4.34
CA ARG A 103 -4.58 -7.20 -3.39
C ARG A 103 -3.36 -6.30 -3.60
N THR A 104 -2.19 -6.89 -3.87
CA THR A 104 -0.96 -6.14 -4.14
C THR A 104 -1.08 -5.28 -5.40
N GLY A 105 -1.69 -5.81 -6.47
CA GLY A 105 -1.92 -5.08 -7.71
C GLY A 105 -2.79 -3.85 -7.51
N ILE A 106 -3.93 -4.01 -6.84
CA ILE A 106 -4.85 -2.89 -6.53
C ILE A 106 -4.16 -1.80 -5.72
N ILE A 107 -3.40 -2.16 -4.69
CA ILE A 107 -2.66 -1.19 -3.88
C ILE A 107 -1.65 -0.40 -4.75
N LEU A 108 -0.90 -1.08 -5.62
CA LEU A 108 0.05 -0.42 -6.52
C LEU A 108 -0.65 0.51 -7.52
N ASP A 109 -1.85 0.17 -7.97
CA ASP A 109 -2.63 1.01 -8.88
C ASP A 109 -3.14 2.27 -8.18
N ILE A 110 -3.65 2.16 -6.94
CA ILE A 110 -4.00 3.32 -6.12
C ILE A 110 -2.77 4.23 -5.96
N PHE A 111 -1.61 3.67 -5.61
CA PHE A 111 -0.39 4.49 -5.48
C PHE A 111 0.03 5.16 -6.78
N ALA A 112 -0.15 4.50 -7.92
CA ALA A 112 0.15 5.11 -9.22
C ALA A 112 -0.75 6.31 -9.54
N GLN A 113 -2.00 6.29 -9.06
CA GLN A 113 -2.94 7.42 -9.16
C GLN A 113 -2.59 8.54 -8.18
N ARG A 114 -2.07 8.20 -6.98
CA ARG A 114 -1.78 9.17 -5.91
C ARG A 114 -0.38 9.80 -6.00
N ALA A 115 0.57 9.15 -6.66
CA ALA A 115 1.95 9.64 -6.82
C ALA A 115 2.01 10.94 -7.65
N ARG A 116 2.23 12.07 -6.98
CA ARG A 116 2.32 13.38 -7.63
C ARG A 116 3.76 13.81 -7.84
N THR A 117 4.62 13.56 -6.86
CA THR A 117 6.02 13.94 -6.92
C THR A 117 6.81 13.05 -7.89
N HIS A 118 7.93 13.56 -8.38
CA HIS A 118 8.84 12.78 -9.23
C HIS A 118 9.43 11.58 -8.47
N GLU A 119 9.70 11.72 -7.18
CA GLU A 119 10.20 10.62 -6.33
C GLU A 119 9.13 9.54 -6.16
N GLY A 120 7.91 9.91 -5.75
CA GLY A 120 6.79 8.98 -5.59
C GLY A 120 6.49 8.23 -6.89
N LYS A 121 6.51 8.91 -8.04
CA LYS A 121 6.34 8.27 -9.35
C LYS A 121 7.42 7.22 -9.64
N LEU A 122 8.69 7.50 -9.31
CA LEU A 122 9.78 6.55 -9.48
C LEU A 122 9.66 5.35 -8.53
N GLN A 123 9.23 5.57 -7.29
CA GLN A 123 9.03 4.49 -6.30
C GLN A 123 7.90 3.56 -6.73
N VAL A 124 6.77 4.13 -7.17
CA VAL A 124 5.65 3.33 -7.67
C VAL A 124 6.02 2.59 -8.95
N GLU A 125 6.69 3.25 -9.91
CA GLU A 125 7.17 2.59 -11.13
C GLU A 125 8.10 1.42 -10.80
N LEU A 126 9.03 1.60 -9.84
CA LEU A 126 9.90 0.52 -9.38
C LEU A 126 9.10 -0.65 -8.80
N ALA A 127 8.18 -0.37 -7.88
CA ALA A 127 7.37 -1.40 -7.25
C ALA A 127 6.49 -2.17 -8.26
N GLN A 128 5.89 -1.47 -9.23
CA GLN A 128 5.14 -2.07 -10.33
C GLN A 128 6.03 -2.97 -11.19
N LEU A 129 7.21 -2.50 -11.59
CA LEU A 129 8.15 -3.30 -12.39
C LEU A 129 8.62 -4.56 -11.65
N GLU A 130 8.93 -4.45 -10.35
CA GLU A 130 9.34 -5.58 -9.53
C GLU A 130 8.22 -6.59 -9.32
N TYR A 131 6.99 -6.13 -9.11
CA TYR A 131 5.81 -6.97 -9.04
C TYR A 131 5.58 -7.72 -10.37
N MET A 132 5.51 -6.98 -11.48
CA MET A 132 5.29 -7.55 -12.82
C MET A 132 6.40 -8.51 -13.24
N SER A 133 7.67 -8.22 -12.91
CA SER A 133 8.82 -9.05 -13.31
C SER A 133 8.69 -10.51 -12.87
N THR A 134 7.99 -10.75 -11.76
CA THR A 134 7.74 -12.11 -11.24
C THR A 134 6.60 -12.83 -11.95
N ARG A 135 5.68 -12.08 -12.57
CA ARG A 135 4.47 -12.60 -13.22
C ARG A 135 4.62 -12.75 -14.73
N LEU A 136 5.51 -11.96 -15.34
CA LEU A 136 5.83 -11.97 -16.78
C LEU A 136 6.48 -13.26 -17.30
N ILE A 137 7.00 -14.12 -16.42
CA ILE A 137 7.92 -15.24 -16.77
C ILE A 137 7.26 -16.33 -17.65
N ARG A 138 5.92 -16.41 -17.74
CA ARG A 138 5.24 -17.49 -18.50
C ARG A 138 3.99 -17.07 -19.29
N GLY A 139 3.63 -15.78 -19.33
CA GLY A 139 2.50 -15.28 -20.15
C GLY A 139 2.79 -15.31 -21.66
N TRP A 140 4.05 -15.49 -22.05
CA TRP A 140 4.51 -15.46 -23.44
C TRP A 140 4.62 -16.85 -24.09
N THR A 141 4.17 -17.91 -23.42
CA THR A 141 4.14 -19.27 -23.99
C THR A 141 3.31 -19.36 -25.28
N HIS A 142 2.36 -18.45 -25.49
CA HIS A 142 1.58 -18.33 -26.73
C HIS A 142 2.39 -17.75 -27.91
N LEU A 143 3.34 -16.85 -27.66
CA LEU A 143 4.20 -16.25 -28.70
C LEU A 143 5.30 -17.22 -29.18
N GLU A 144 5.81 -18.09 -28.30
CA GLU A 144 6.75 -19.15 -28.69
C GLU A 144 6.09 -20.23 -29.55
N ARG A 145 4.80 -20.51 -29.36
CA ARG A 145 4.06 -21.50 -30.17
C ARG A 145 3.64 -20.99 -31.55
N GLN A 146 3.41 -19.68 -31.71
CA GLN A 146 3.02 -19.11 -33.00
C GLN A 146 4.20 -18.93 -33.97
N LYS A 147 5.45 -18.87 -33.49
CA LYS A 147 6.67 -18.83 -34.32
C LYS A 147 7.34 -20.21 -34.41
N GLY A 148 6.57 -21.20 -34.84
CA GLY A 148 6.95 -22.61 -34.93
C GLY A 148 8.39 -22.84 -35.40
N GLY A 149 9.17 -23.51 -34.55
CA GLY A 149 10.05 -24.65 -34.84
C GLY A 149 11.12 -24.60 -35.93
N ILE A 150 11.22 -23.58 -36.79
CA ILE A 150 12.11 -23.62 -37.95
C ILE A 150 12.83 -22.28 -38.11
N GLY A 151 14.10 -22.28 -37.73
CA GLY A 151 15.14 -21.48 -38.40
C GLY A 151 15.04 -19.96 -38.28
N LEU A 152 15.37 -19.41 -37.10
CA LEU A 152 15.88 -18.05 -37.00
C LEU A 152 17.34 -18.10 -36.55
N ARG A 153 18.25 -18.04 -37.53
CA ARG A 153 19.64 -17.59 -37.33
C ARG A 153 19.61 -16.09 -37.01
N GLY A 154 19.20 -15.78 -35.79
CA GLY A 154 19.35 -14.47 -35.14
C GLY A 154 20.12 -14.66 -33.82
N PRO A 155 20.47 -13.58 -33.10
CA PRO A 155 21.26 -13.67 -31.88
C PRO A 155 20.60 -14.68 -30.92
N GLY A 156 21.38 -15.61 -30.36
CA GLY A 156 20.88 -16.78 -29.61
C GLY A 156 20.16 -16.49 -28.29
N GLU A 157 19.68 -15.27 -28.08
CA GLU A 157 18.89 -14.84 -26.92
C GLU A 157 17.40 -15.02 -27.24
N THR A 158 16.66 -15.68 -26.34
CA THR A 158 15.19 -15.82 -26.50
C THR A 158 14.50 -14.45 -26.31
N GLN A 159 13.31 -14.26 -26.90
CA GLN A 159 12.54 -13.02 -26.71
C GLN A 159 12.24 -12.78 -25.22
N LEU A 160 11.89 -13.84 -24.50
CA LEU A 160 11.70 -13.83 -23.04
C LEU A 160 12.92 -13.34 -22.26
N GLU A 161 14.10 -13.77 -22.67
CA GLU A 161 15.37 -13.36 -22.05
C GLU A 161 15.68 -11.89 -22.34
N SER A 162 15.43 -11.46 -23.58
CA SER A 162 15.58 -10.06 -24.00
C SER A 162 14.68 -9.12 -23.20
N ASP A 163 13.41 -9.48 -23.01
CA ASP A 163 12.46 -8.67 -22.23
C ASP A 163 12.80 -8.64 -20.74
N ARG A 164 13.23 -9.77 -20.16
CA ARG A 164 13.75 -9.80 -18.79
C ARG A 164 14.96 -8.88 -18.63
N ARG A 165 15.84 -8.86 -19.63
CA ARG A 165 17.02 -7.99 -19.63
C ARG A 165 16.62 -6.52 -19.69
N LEU A 166 15.64 -6.15 -20.53
CA LEU A 166 15.11 -4.79 -20.60
C LEU A 166 14.48 -4.35 -19.27
N LEU A 167 13.64 -5.19 -18.67
CA LEU A 167 13.02 -4.91 -17.36
C LEU A 167 14.06 -4.73 -16.26
N ARG A 168 15.04 -5.64 -16.17
CA ARG A 168 16.15 -5.51 -15.20
C ARG A 168 16.96 -4.24 -15.43
N GLY A 169 17.22 -3.88 -16.69
CA GLY A 169 17.89 -2.64 -17.04
C GLY A 169 17.10 -1.41 -16.59
N ARG A 170 15.77 -1.44 -16.75
CA ARG A 170 14.89 -0.37 -16.29
C ARG A 170 14.85 -0.25 -14.77
N ILE A 171 14.67 -1.38 -14.06
CA ILE A 171 14.73 -1.46 -12.59
C ILE A 171 16.04 -0.84 -12.10
N LYS A 172 17.19 -1.32 -12.62
CA LYS A 172 18.52 -0.78 -12.24
C LYS A 172 18.64 0.73 -12.46
N THR A 173 18.08 1.24 -13.56
CA THR A 173 18.11 2.67 -13.87
C THR A 173 17.27 3.48 -12.87
N ILE A 174 16.08 3.00 -12.52
CA ILE A 174 15.20 3.67 -11.56
C ILE A 174 15.79 3.62 -10.16
N THR A 175 16.29 2.47 -9.71
CA THR A 175 16.98 2.32 -8.42
C THR A 175 18.13 3.32 -8.30
N SER A 176 18.97 3.45 -9.33
CA SER A 176 20.08 4.41 -9.32
C SER A 176 19.61 5.87 -9.27
N ARG A 177 18.45 6.19 -9.86
CA ARG A 177 17.85 7.53 -9.74
C ARG A 177 17.33 7.78 -8.33
N LEU A 178 16.66 6.82 -7.72
CA LEU A 178 16.19 6.91 -6.34
C LEU A 178 17.33 7.08 -5.34
N GLU A 179 18.48 6.41 -5.54
CA GLU A 179 19.67 6.62 -4.72
C GLU A 179 20.18 8.07 -4.74
N LYS A 180 20.08 8.76 -5.89
CA LYS A 180 20.46 10.18 -6.00
C LYS A 180 19.51 11.07 -5.22
N VAL A 181 18.20 10.82 -5.32
CA VAL A 181 17.17 11.55 -4.57
C VAL A 181 17.37 11.36 -3.06
N ARG A 182 17.64 10.13 -2.62
CA ARG A 182 17.94 9.80 -1.23
C ARG A 182 19.14 10.59 -0.70
N LYS A 183 20.23 10.70 -1.47
CA LYS A 183 21.41 11.50 -1.10
C LYS A 183 21.07 12.99 -0.92
N GLN A 184 20.19 13.55 -1.76
CA GLN A 184 19.74 14.94 -1.63
C GLN A 184 18.91 15.14 -0.36
N ARG A 185 18.01 14.20 -0.04
CA ARG A 185 17.21 14.22 1.19
C ARG A 185 18.08 14.11 2.45
N ASP A 186 19.09 13.25 2.43
CA ASP A 186 20.07 13.11 3.51
C ASP A 186 20.80 14.43 3.82
N GLN A 187 21.13 15.23 2.79
CA GLN A 187 21.74 16.54 2.98
C GLN A 187 20.78 17.50 3.69
N GLY A 188 19.51 17.55 3.25
CA GLY A 188 18.47 18.34 3.92
C GLY A 188 18.22 17.89 5.36
N ARG A 189 18.28 16.58 5.63
CA ARG A 189 18.22 16.04 7.00
C ARG A 189 19.40 16.51 7.84
N ARG A 190 20.64 16.36 7.36
CA ARG A 190 21.85 16.79 8.10
C ARG A 190 21.81 18.28 8.45
N ALA A 191 21.30 19.12 7.56
CA ALA A 191 21.11 20.54 7.84
C ALA A 191 20.13 20.78 8.99
N ARG A 192 19.01 20.04 9.03
CA ARG A 192 18.01 20.12 10.11
C ARG A 192 18.55 19.60 11.44
N THR A 193 19.24 18.47 11.43
CA THR A 193 19.88 17.91 12.64
C THR A 193 20.92 18.88 13.20
N ARG A 194 21.74 19.51 12.34
CA ARG A 194 22.73 20.51 12.76
C ARG A 194 22.09 21.78 13.34
N ALA A 195 20.90 22.12 12.86
CA ALA A 195 20.13 23.27 13.35
C ALA A 195 19.25 22.92 14.55
N GLU A 196 19.34 21.68 15.08
CA GLU A 196 18.57 21.19 16.23
C GLU A 196 17.05 21.38 16.08
N ILE A 197 16.54 21.32 14.84
CA ILE A 197 15.11 21.49 14.55
C ILE A 197 14.39 20.17 14.83
N PRO A 198 13.49 20.10 15.83
CA PRO A 198 12.74 18.88 16.12
C PRO A 198 11.81 18.52 14.96
N THR A 199 11.73 17.23 14.66
CA THR A 199 10.88 16.70 13.60
C THR A 199 9.86 15.75 14.20
N VAL A 200 8.58 16.02 13.94
CA VAL A 200 7.44 15.24 14.41
C VAL A 200 6.81 14.55 13.20
N SER A 201 6.62 13.23 13.27
CA SER A 201 6.05 12.45 12.17
C SER A 201 4.68 11.89 12.55
N LEU A 202 3.68 12.13 11.72
CA LEU A 202 2.36 11.51 11.85
C LEU A 202 2.41 10.09 11.28
N VAL A 203 2.03 9.10 12.08
CA VAL A 203 1.93 7.70 11.66
C VAL A 203 0.56 7.15 12.06
N GLY A 204 0.13 6.07 11.41
CA GLY A 204 -1.15 5.46 11.72
C GLY A 204 -1.81 4.83 10.51
N TYR A 205 -2.87 4.09 10.78
CA TYR A 205 -3.67 3.44 9.75
C TYR A 205 -4.22 4.46 8.74
N THR A 206 -4.41 4.02 7.51
CA THR A 206 -5.07 4.83 6.49
C THR A 206 -6.49 5.19 6.96
N ASN A 207 -7.00 6.35 6.54
CA ASN A 207 -8.25 6.93 7.07
C ASN A 207 -8.32 7.24 8.59
N ALA A 208 -7.25 7.08 9.37
CA ALA A 208 -7.23 7.50 10.78
C ALA A 208 -7.33 9.04 10.98
N GLY A 209 -7.29 9.82 9.90
CA GLY A 209 -7.36 11.28 9.92
C GLY A 209 -6.02 12.01 10.08
N LYS A 210 -4.89 11.35 9.73
CA LYS A 210 -3.55 11.96 9.73
C LYS A 210 -3.49 13.28 8.96
N SER A 211 -3.95 13.30 7.70
CA SER A 211 -3.90 14.50 6.86
C SER A 211 -4.88 15.59 7.34
N THR A 212 -6.01 15.20 7.94
CA THR A 212 -6.94 16.15 8.57
C THR A 212 -6.29 16.84 9.77
N LEU A 213 -5.62 16.07 10.64
CA LEU A 213 -4.87 16.61 11.76
C LEU A 213 -3.72 17.50 11.27
N PHE A 214 -2.99 17.06 10.25
CA PHE A 214 -1.91 17.82 9.63
C PHE A 214 -2.40 19.19 9.14
N ASN A 215 -3.48 19.24 8.37
CA ASN A 215 -4.04 20.48 7.85
C ASN A 215 -4.47 21.43 8.97
N ARG A 216 -5.16 20.90 9.98
CA ARG A 216 -5.64 21.71 11.11
C ARG A 216 -4.48 22.32 11.90
N VAL A 217 -3.40 21.57 12.11
CA VAL A 217 -2.24 22.04 12.89
C VAL A 217 -1.34 22.97 12.08
N THR A 218 -1.26 22.79 10.76
CA THR A 218 -0.34 23.54 9.88
C THR A 218 -1.01 24.66 9.09
N GLU A 219 -2.33 24.83 9.23
CA GLU A 219 -3.16 25.72 8.38
C GLU A 219 -2.90 25.51 6.88
N ALA A 220 -2.60 24.26 6.50
CA ALA A 220 -2.28 23.89 5.12
C ALA A 220 -3.49 23.27 4.42
N ASP A 221 -3.56 23.45 3.10
CA ASP A 221 -4.50 22.75 2.21
C ASP A 221 -3.84 21.50 1.60
N VAL A 222 -3.49 20.50 2.43
CA VAL A 222 -3.14 19.17 1.90
C VAL A 222 -4.42 18.42 1.57
N TYR A 223 -4.42 17.66 0.47
CA TYR A 223 -5.57 16.85 0.10
C TYR A 223 -5.86 15.79 1.18
N ALA A 224 -7.06 15.84 1.76
CA ALA A 224 -7.59 14.83 2.67
C ALA A 224 -8.94 14.37 2.14
N ALA A 225 -9.15 13.07 2.08
CA ALA A 225 -10.39 12.45 1.62
C ALA A 225 -10.61 11.14 2.36
N ASP A 226 -11.87 10.72 2.42
CA ASP A 226 -12.31 9.43 2.97
C ASP A 226 -12.03 8.31 1.95
N GLN A 227 -10.74 8.14 1.63
CA GLN A 227 -10.22 7.21 0.64
C GLN A 227 -8.89 6.66 1.15
N LEU A 228 -8.62 5.39 0.87
CA LEU A 228 -7.37 4.76 1.27
C LEU A 228 -6.21 5.36 0.47
N PHE A 229 -5.10 5.62 1.17
CA PHE A 229 -3.87 6.21 0.61
C PHE A 229 -4.08 7.61 0.03
N ALA A 230 -4.98 8.41 0.62
CA ALA A 230 -5.16 9.82 0.28
C ALA A 230 -3.83 10.61 0.23
N THR A 231 -2.87 10.23 1.09
CA THR A 231 -1.51 10.77 1.12
C THR A 231 -0.49 9.67 0.86
N LEU A 232 0.38 9.91 -0.14
CA LEU A 232 1.49 9.02 -0.50
C LEU A 232 2.85 9.71 -0.35
N ASP A 233 2.97 10.89 -0.94
CA ASP A 233 4.19 11.70 -0.89
C ASP A 233 4.30 12.39 0.49
N PRO A 234 5.44 12.29 1.20
CA PRO A 234 5.58 12.91 2.50
C PRO A 234 5.49 14.43 2.40
N THR A 235 4.63 15.04 3.22
CA THR A 235 4.45 16.50 3.22
C THR A 235 5.06 17.10 4.47
N LEU A 236 5.99 18.05 4.28
CA LEU A 236 6.67 18.75 5.38
C LEU A 236 6.12 20.17 5.53
N ARG A 237 5.81 20.55 6.76
CA ARG A 237 5.46 21.93 7.12
C ARG A 237 6.19 22.35 8.38
N LYS A 238 6.55 23.63 8.45
CA LYS A 238 7.11 24.23 9.65
C LYS A 238 5.98 24.57 10.60
N LEU A 239 6.19 24.26 11.87
CA LEU A 239 5.33 24.67 12.98
C LEU A 239 6.14 25.54 13.93
N ASN A 240 5.46 26.45 14.62
CA ASN A 240 6.05 27.16 15.75
C ASN A 240 5.35 26.66 17.02
N LEU A 241 6.10 25.93 17.85
CA LEU A 241 5.60 25.39 19.10
C LEU A 241 5.91 26.37 20.24
N PRO A 242 4.95 26.63 21.15
CA PRO A 242 5.26 27.30 22.41
C PRO A 242 6.42 26.60 23.12
N ASP A 243 7.34 27.38 23.67
CA ASP A 243 8.51 26.93 24.45
C ASP A 243 9.63 26.18 23.72
N ILE A 244 9.36 25.58 22.55
CA ILE A 244 10.35 24.83 21.75
C ILE A 244 10.80 25.62 20.51
N GLY A 245 9.94 26.52 20.00
CA GLY A 245 10.19 27.28 18.78
C GLY A 245 9.90 26.47 17.51
N ASN A 246 10.75 26.61 16.49
CA ASN A 246 10.50 26.01 15.19
C ASN A 246 10.60 24.48 15.22
N ALA A 247 9.55 23.80 14.81
CA ALA A 247 9.49 22.36 14.58
C ALA A 247 9.06 22.05 13.13
N ILE A 248 9.21 20.81 12.71
CA ILE A 248 8.71 20.34 11.41
C ILE A 248 7.71 19.21 11.65
N LEU A 249 6.51 19.36 11.12
CA LEU A 249 5.53 18.29 11.04
C LEU A 249 5.63 17.61 9.69
N VAL A 250 5.62 16.28 9.71
CA VAL A 250 5.64 15.43 8.52
C VAL A 250 4.36 14.60 8.48
N ASP A 251 3.59 14.72 7.40
CA ASP A 251 2.53 13.75 7.08
C ASP A 251 3.14 12.60 6.28
N THR A 252 2.80 11.37 6.64
CA THR A 252 3.33 10.14 6.02
C THR A 252 2.23 9.31 5.40
N VAL A 253 2.64 8.34 4.56
CA VAL A 253 1.71 7.38 3.96
C VAL A 253 0.98 6.60 5.06
N GLY A 254 -0.33 6.40 4.89
CA GLY A 254 -1.11 5.55 5.79
C GLY A 254 -0.77 4.08 5.64
N PHE A 255 -0.73 3.36 6.75
CA PHE A 255 -0.57 1.90 6.74
C PHE A 255 -1.90 1.19 6.48
N ILE A 256 -1.81 -0.04 5.96
CA ILE A 256 -2.93 -0.99 5.84
C ILE A 256 -2.45 -2.37 6.33
N ARG A 257 -3.40 -3.28 6.55
CA ARG A 257 -3.15 -4.69 6.86
C ARG A 257 -2.40 -5.36 5.71
N HIS A 258 -1.46 -6.21 6.09
CA HIS A 258 -0.69 -7.07 5.19
C HIS A 258 -0.05 -6.30 4.02
N LEU A 259 0.50 -5.12 4.31
CA LEU A 259 1.22 -4.33 3.32
C LEU A 259 2.36 -5.16 2.70
N PRO A 260 2.42 -5.34 1.37
CA PRO A 260 3.39 -6.24 0.77
C PRO A 260 4.83 -5.82 1.07
N HIS A 261 5.73 -6.74 1.45
CA HIS A 261 7.12 -6.41 1.81
C HIS A 261 7.87 -5.62 0.72
N LYS A 262 7.65 -5.97 -0.57
CA LYS A 262 8.24 -5.22 -1.71
C LYS A 262 7.82 -3.75 -1.72
N LEU A 263 6.61 -3.50 -1.23
CA LEU A 263 6.04 -2.18 -1.15
C LEU A 263 6.67 -1.42 0.02
N VAL A 264 6.85 -2.05 1.18
CA VAL A 264 7.66 -1.49 2.29
C VAL A 264 9.05 -1.09 1.79
N ASP A 265 9.71 -1.93 0.99
CA ASP A 265 11.04 -1.64 0.44
C ASP A 265 11.04 -0.44 -0.52
N ALA A 266 10.06 -0.34 -1.41
CA ALA A 266 9.94 0.78 -2.35
C ALA A 266 9.63 2.11 -1.65
N PHE A 267 8.84 2.07 -0.57
CA PHE A 267 8.49 3.24 0.24
C PHE A 267 9.42 3.47 1.43
N ARG A 268 10.44 2.63 1.63
CA ARG A 268 11.40 2.75 2.72
C ARG A 268 12.05 4.13 2.78
N ALA A 269 12.37 4.72 1.63
CA ALA A 269 12.93 6.08 1.58
C ALA A 269 11.96 7.15 2.09
N THR A 270 10.63 6.95 1.93
CA THR A 270 9.61 7.85 2.50
C THR A 270 9.41 7.60 4.00
N LEU A 271 9.47 6.34 4.43
CA LEU A 271 9.36 5.92 5.83
C LEU A 271 10.63 6.20 6.65
N GLU A 272 11.78 6.38 6.01
CA GLU A 272 13.04 6.75 6.67
C GLU A 272 12.96 8.05 7.45
N GLU A 273 12.07 8.97 7.06
CA GLU A 273 11.84 10.20 7.82
C GLU A 273 11.24 9.89 9.19
N THR A 274 10.35 8.89 9.26
CA THR A 274 9.73 8.42 10.49
C THR A 274 10.76 7.84 11.46
N CYS A 275 11.70 7.02 10.97
CA CYS A 275 12.75 6.44 11.82
C CYS A 275 13.70 7.49 12.42
N ASN A 276 13.80 8.67 11.81
CA ASN A 276 14.67 9.75 12.26
C ASN A 276 13.90 10.88 12.97
N ALA A 277 12.59 10.71 13.18
CA ALA A 277 11.79 11.70 13.88
C ALA A 277 12.21 11.79 15.36
N THR A 278 12.03 12.96 15.95
CA THR A 278 12.18 13.18 17.39
C THR A 278 11.00 12.60 18.17
N LEU A 279 9.81 12.62 17.55
CA LEU A 279 8.56 12.12 18.11
C LEU A 279 7.67 11.56 17.00
N LEU A 280 7.04 10.43 17.26
CA LEU A 280 5.95 9.90 16.46
C LEU A 280 4.62 10.28 17.09
N LEU A 281 3.70 10.84 16.30
CA LEU A 281 2.31 10.96 16.67
C LEU A 281 1.54 9.83 15.98
N HIS A 282 1.20 8.80 16.75
CA HIS A 282 0.43 7.68 16.25
C HIS A 282 -1.05 8.03 16.29
N VAL A 283 -1.59 8.48 15.15
CA VAL A 283 -3.00 8.83 14.96
C VAL A 283 -3.81 7.55 14.80
N ILE A 284 -4.79 7.36 15.68
CA ILE A 284 -5.60 6.16 15.82
C ILE A 284 -7.06 6.59 15.68
N ASP A 285 -7.82 5.92 14.81
CA ASP A 285 -9.27 6.07 14.78
C ASP A 285 -9.88 5.45 16.05
N CYS A 286 -10.53 6.28 16.88
CA CYS A 286 -11.13 5.81 18.11
C CYS A 286 -12.57 5.29 17.95
N HIS A 287 -13.20 5.49 16.80
CA HIS A 287 -14.52 4.97 16.49
C HIS A 287 -14.44 3.53 15.94
N ASP A 288 -13.33 3.20 15.26
CA ASP A 288 -13.07 1.89 14.69
C ASP A 288 -13.09 0.76 15.74
N GLU A 289 -13.89 -0.28 15.47
CA GLU A 289 -13.96 -1.50 16.28
C GLU A 289 -12.65 -2.30 16.19
N GLY A 290 -12.00 -2.29 15.03
CA GLY A 290 -10.72 -2.94 14.75
C GLY A 290 -9.49 -2.16 15.20
N ARG A 291 -9.64 -1.10 16.02
CA ARG A 291 -8.53 -0.21 16.39
C ARG A 291 -7.33 -0.93 17.00
N MET A 292 -7.55 -1.99 17.77
CA MET A 292 -6.49 -2.69 18.50
C MET A 292 -5.58 -3.43 17.52
N ASP A 293 -6.17 -4.16 16.59
CA ASP A 293 -5.46 -4.77 15.48
C ASP A 293 -4.72 -3.72 14.65
N ASN A 294 -5.38 -2.61 14.33
CA ASN A 294 -4.77 -1.54 13.53
C ASN A 294 -3.55 -0.92 14.22
N ILE A 295 -3.59 -0.76 15.54
CA ILE A 295 -2.44 -0.35 16.35
C ILE A 295 -1.32 -1.38 16.26
N GLU A 296 -1.63 -2.67 16.45
CA GLU A 296 -0.64 -3.75 16.39
C GLU A 296 0.02 -3.85 15.01
N GLN A 297 -0.75 -3.68 13.93
CA GLN A 297 -0.21 -3.67 12.56
C GLN A 297 0.74 -2.49 12.33
N VAL A 298 0.37 -1.29 12.77
CA VAL A 298 1.25 -0.12 12.67
C VAL A 298 2.52 -0.34 13.49
N GLU A 299 2.41 -0.83 14.73
CA GLU A 299 3.55 -1.12 15.60
C GLU A 299 4.47 -2.20 14.99
N HIS A 300 3.92 -3.22 14.33
CA HIS A 300 4.68 -4.23 13.59
C HIS A 300 5.48 -3.61 12.45
N VAL A 301 4.85 -2.77 11.62
CA VAL A 301 5.55 -2.11 10.50
C VAL A 301 6.60 -1.13 11.00
N LEU A 302 6.31 -0.36 12.06
CA LEU A 302 7.28 0.54 12.69
C LEU A 302 8.52 -0.23 13.18
N LYS A 303 8.34 -1.44 13.71
CA LYS A 303 9.44 -2.33 14.10
C LYS A 303 10.24 -2.84 12.90
N GLU A 304 9.58 -3.23 11.81
CA GLU A 304 10.24 -3.68 10.58
C GLU A 304 11.15 -2.61 9.96
N ILE A 305 10.71 -1.34 10.00
CA ILE A 305 11.50 -0.20 9.52
C ILE A 305 12.50 0.34 10.56
N GLY A 306 12.47 -0.15 11.80
CA GLY A 306 13.36 0.26 12.89
C GLY A 306 13.01 1.61 13.54
N ALA A 307 11.74 2.03 13.46
CA ALA A 307 11.20 3.23 14.11
C ALA A 307 10.62 2.96 15.51
N ASP A 308 10.64 1.72 15.99
CA ASP A 308 10.11 1.28 17.29
C ASP A 308 10.81 1.92 18.51
N LYS A 309 12.01 2.47 18.31
CA LYS A 309 12.79 3.16 19.35
C LYS A 309 12.43 4.64 19.51
N VAL A 310 11.68 5.19 18.56
CA VAL A 310 11.31 6.62 18.60
C VAL A 310 10.17 6.81 19.61
N PRO A 311 10.25 7.79 20.51
CA PRO A 311 9.15 8.12 21.41
C PRO A 311 7.85 8.29 20.63
N THR A 312 6.77 7.68 21.10
CA THR A 312 5.48 7.67 20.40
C THR A 312 4.38 8.15 21.32
N LEU A 313 3.64 9.16 20.88
CA LEU A 313 2.42 9.63 21.52
C LEU A 313 1.21 9.12 20.74
N LYS A 314 0.31 8.38 21.41
CA LYS A 314 -0.92 7.88 20.78
C LYS A 314 -1.97 8.98 20.77
N VAL A 315 -2.54 9.28 19.60
CA VAL A 315 -3.55 10.32 19.38
C VAL A 315 -4.83 9.64 18.89
N TYR A 316 -5.80 9.48 19.79
CA TYR A 316 -7.12 8.93 19.51
C TYR A 316 -7.98 9.98 18.83
N ASN A 317 -7.99 9.97 17.51
CA ASN A 317 -8.74 10.89 16.67
C ASN A 317 -10.18 10.40 16.43
N LYS A 318 -11.01 11.27 15.86
CA LYS A 318 -12.45 11.05 15.61
C LYS A 318 -13.28 10.90 16.90
N LEU A 319 -12.87 11.60 17.96
CA LEU A 319 -13.58 11.60 19.25
C LEU A 319 -15.03 12.11 19.12
N ASP A 320 -15.29 12.97 18.12
CA ASP A 320 -16.61 13.49 17.78
C ASP A 320 -17.64 12.40 17.40
N LEU A 321 -17.18 11.20 17.04
CA LEU A 321 -18.04 10.04 16.76
C LEU A 321 -18.34 9.18 18.00
N LEU A 322 -17.77 9.52 19.17
CA LEU A 322 -18.01 8.81 20.43
C LEU A 322 -18.90 9.65 21.36
N ASP A 323 -20.10 9.15 21.65
CA ASP A 323 -21.03 9.81 22.56
C ASP A 323 -20.46 9.95 23.97
N GLY A 324 -20.54 11.18 24.52
CA GLY A 324 -20.24 11.46 25.92
C GLY A 324 -18.76 11.40 26.30
N ARG A 325 -17.83 11.49 25.35
CA ARG A 325 -16.39 11.62 25.65
C ARG A 325 -15.88 13.03 25.46
N GLU A 326 -15.14 13.52 26.45
CA GLU A 326 -14.46 14.82 26.39
C GLU A 326 -12.98 14.65 25.99
N PRO A 327 -12.40 15.65 25.28
CA PRO A 327 -10.99 15.68 24.96
C PRO A 327 -10.14 15.67 26.23
N ARG A 328 -9.10 14.84 26.26
CA ARG A 328 -8.22 14.72 27.43
C ARG A 328 -6.84 14.21 27.08
N ILE A 329 -5.92 14.33 28.03
CA ILE A 329 -4.56 13.81 27.93
C ILE A 329 -4.35 12.83 29.08
N ASP A 330 -4.15 11.56 28.74
CA ASP A 330 -3.76 10.53 29.69
C ASP A 330 -2.23 10.58 29.85
N ARG A 331 -1.77 10.69 31.11
CA ARG A 331 -0.36 10.73 31.50
C ARG A 331 -0.01 9.53 32.37
N ASP A 332 1.25 9.12 32.35
CA ASP A 332 1.75 8.09 33.26
C ASP A 332 2.07 8.64 34.66
N GLU A 333 2.61 7.77 35.53
CA GLU A 333 2.95 8.08 36.92
C GLU A 333 3.99 9.20 37.04
N ASP A 334 4.86 9.35 36.04
CA ASP A 334 5.87 10.41 35.95
C ASP A 334 5.33 11.69 35.29
N GLY A 335 4.04 11.70 34.92
CA GLY A 335 3.37 12.84 34.29
C GLY A 335 3.67 13.00 32.80
N VAL A 336 4.28 12.00 32.15
CA VAL A 336 4.57 12.02 30.71
C VAL A 336 3.29 11.66 29.93
N PRO A 337 2.91 12.48 28.92
CA PRO A 337 1.75 12.17 28.08
C PRO A 337 1.93 10.86 27.32
N GLN A 338 0.97 9.94 27.46
CA GLN A 338 0.95 8.67 26.71
C GLN A 338 -0.15 8.62 25.66
N ARG A 339 -1.31 9.22 25.95
CA ARG A 339 -2.46 9.22 25.04
C ARG A 339 -3.14 10.58 25.05
N VAL A 340 -3.54 11.03 23.86
CA VAL A 340 -4.39 12.20 23.68
C VAL A 340 -5.69 11.71 23.05
N TRP A 341 -6.82 12.22 23.54
CA TRP A 341 -8.17 11.96 23.03
C TRP A 341 -8.78 13.24 22.49
#